data_AF-M3A1U9-F1
#
_entry.id   AF-M3A1U9-F1
#
_cell.length_a   1.000
_cell.length_b   1.000
_cell.length_c   1.000
_cell.angle_alpha   90.00
_cell.angle_beta   90.00
_cell.angle_gamma   90.00
#
_symmetry.space_group_name_H-M   'P 1'
#
loop_
_entity.id
_entity.type
_entity.pdbx_description
1 polymer ?
#
loop_
_entity_poly.entity_id
_entity_poly.type
_entity_poly.pdbx_seq_one_letter_code
_entity_poly.pdbx_strand_id
1 'polypeptide(L)'
;MRARSARPGPRPGPGKAGYTFLFAGVLALALLGVLVATRGAATDGPLAAGEPSGHYAEPEGVGDAAADAMASAVRIESGASGRPAARAADRGARRVEPLPPSRPLEATPREPSPAIGPLFSTEQDEPGHGCTASVVHSRQRDLLVTAAHCVYTDGFHTDIAFAPGYHDGEAPYGVWVPTSIDVDPEWMTGRDEDHDVAFLRVRQVGTDARVEDVTGAERIAFRPTADRPARVLGYPGDAERPLACQSVVRRESASQLRFDCAGLPGGTSGSPLLTDVDAGSGLGTVVGVLGGKDEGGDDETSYSSYFGDAVERLYRRATAG
;
A
#
# COMPACT_ATOMS: atom_id res chain seq x y z
N MET A 1 37.54 -83.16 2.39
CA MET A 1 37.89 -83.20 0.94
C MET A 1 36.60 -83.12 0.12
N ARG A 2 36.58 -82.15 -0.80
CA ARG A 2 35.70 -81.88 -1.97
C ARG A 2 34.52 -82.82 -2.30
N ALA A 3 33.36 -82.23 -2.61
CA ALA A 3 32.73 -82.18 -3.95
C ALA A 3 31.29 -81.60 -3.83
N ARG A 4 30.98 -80.41 -4.36
CA ARG A 4 30.35 -80.13 -5.68
C ARG A 4 29.05 -80.90 -5.98
N SER A 5 27.96 -80.12 -5.96
CA SER A 5 26.88 -80.00 -6.97
C SER A 5 26.08 -81.24 -7.41
N ALA A 6 24.76 -81.20 -7.19
CA ALA A 6 23.76 -81.50 -8.22
C ALA A 6 22.37 -80.96 -7.83
N ARG A 7 21.71 -80.25 -8.75
CA ARG A 7 20.26 -80.00 -8.76
C ARG A 7 19.53 -81.25 -9.26
N PRO A 8 18.26 -81.45 -8.84
CA PRO A 8 17.26 -82.01 -9.72
C PRO A 8 16.09 -81.04 -9.97
N GLY A 9 15.55 -81.11 -11.19
CA GLY A 9 14.41 -80.35 -11.68
C GLY A 9 13.03 -80.97 -11.34
N PRO A 10 11.98 -80.70 -12.14
CA PRO A 10 10.71 -80.18 -11.62
C PRO A 10 9.51 -81.14 -11.72
N ARG A 11 8.34 -80.65 -11.26
CA ARG A 11 6.91 -80.94 -11.65
C ARG A 11 6.03 -81.34 -10.44
N PRO A 12 4.69 -81.33 -10.54
CA PRO A 12 3.74 -80.36 -11.11
C PRO A 12 2.58 -80.01 -10.11
N GLY A 13 1.74 -79.01 -10.44
CA GLY A 13 0.53 -78.61 -9.67
C GLY A 13 -0.61 -79.66 -9.66
N PRO A 14 -1.69 -79.50 -8.86
CA PRO A 14 -2.81 -78.57 -9.12
C PRO A 14 -3.42 -77.98 -7.80
N GLY A 15 -4.34 -77.02 -7.75
CA GLY A 15 -5.09 -76.27 -8.74
C GLY A 15 -6.10 -75.33 -8.06
N LYS A 16 -6.71 -74.48 -8.92
CA LYS A 16 -8.05 -73.86 -8.85
C LYS A 16 -8.33 -72.79 -7.78
N ALA A 17 -8.42 -71.54 -8.27
CA ALA A 17 -9.58 -70.64 -8.25
C ALA A 17 -9.02 -69.22 -8.51
N GLY A 18 -9.35 -68.49 -9.57
CA GLY A 18 -10.69 -68.22 -10.04
C GLY A 18 -11.17 -66.88 -9.45
N TYR A 19 -10.55 -65.77 -9.84
CA TYR A 19 -11.16 -64.43 -9.75
C TYR A 19 -10.88 -63.64 -11.04
N THR A 20 -11.84 -63.79 -11.94
CA THR A 20 -12.48 -62.81 -12.81
C THR A 20 -11.94 -61.37 -12.78
N PHE A 21 -11.58 -60.90 -13.98
CA PHE A 21 -11.72 -59.55 -14.54
C PHE A 21 -11.97 -58.37 -13.58
N LEU A 22 -11.06 -57.39 -13.60
CA LEU A 22 -11.34 -56.03 -14.11
C LEU A 22 -10.03 -55.22 -14.15
N PHE A 23 -9.39 -55.18 -15.32
CA PHE A 23 -8.47 -54.11 -15.69
C PHE A 23 -9.32 -52.88 -16.03
N ALA A 24 -9.71 -52.10 -15.01
CA ALA A 24 -10.25 -50.77 -15.20
C ALA A 24 -10.06 -49.96 -13.92
N GLY A 25 -9.26 -48.88 -14.00
CA GLY A 25 -9.29 -47.81 -13.00
C GLY A 25 -8.10 -47.71 -12.06
N VAL A 26 -6.86 -47.62 -12.57
CA VAL A 26 -5.77 -46.96 -11.82
C VAL A 26 -5.00 -45.92 -12.65
N LEU A 27 -5.46 -45.58 -13.86
CA LEU A 27 -4.91 -44.45 -14.63
C LEU A 27 -5.89 -43.27 -14.68
N ALA A 28 -6.37 -42.84 -13.52
CA ALA A 28 -7.20 -41.64 -13.39
C ALA A 28 -6.97 -40.95 -12.02
N LEU A 29 -5.72 -40.80 -11.60
CA LEU A 29 -5.32 -39.95 -10.46
C LEU A 29 -3.92 -39.34 -10.70
N ALA A 30 -3.69 -38.86 -11.93
CA ALA A 30 -2.56 -37.98 -12.27
C ALA A 30 -3.06 -36.56 -12.59
N LEU A 31 -4.09 -36.12 -11.87
CA LEU A 31 -4.66 -34.77 -11.91
C LEU A 31 -4.96 -34.32 -10.48
N LEU A 32 -3.94 -34.23 -9.64
CA LEU A 32 -3.88 -33.13 -8.69
C LEU A 32 -2.64 -32.33 -9.09
N GLY A 33 -2.85 -31.49 -10.10
CA GLY A 33 -1.96 -30.36 -10.32
C GLY A 33 -1.93 -29.57 -9.02
N VAL A 34 -0.74 -29.49 -8.43
CA VAL A 34 -0.44 -28.50 -7.42
C VAL A 34 -0.50 -27.15 -8.13
N LEU A 35 -1.70 -26.60 -8.28
CA LEU A 35 -1.89 -25.15 -8.40
C LEU A 35 -1.67 -24.61 -6.98
N VAL A 36 -0.41 -24.50 -6.59
CA VAL A 36 -0.07 -23.38 -5.71
C VAL A 36 -0.27 -22.18 -6.60
N ALA A 37 -1.41 -21.52 -6.46
CA ALA A 37 -1.57 -20.16 -6.95
C ALA A 37 -0.54 -19.34 -6.17
N THR A 38 0.67 -19.23 -6.71
CA THR A 38 1.46 -18.04 -6.52
C THR A 38 0.55 -16.91 -7.00
N ARG A 39 -0.09 -16.19 -6.08
CA ARG A 39 -0.65 -14.87 -6.40
C ARG A 39 0.54 -14.12 -7.00
N GLY A 40 0.49 -13.97 -8.32
CA GLY A 40 1.60 -13.43 -9.09
C GLY A 40 1.93 -12.05 -8.58
N ALA A 41 3.21 -11.71 -8.63
CA ALA A 41 3.62 -10.31 -8.70
C ALA A 41 2.74 -9.59 -9.74
N ALA A 42 2.31 -8.36 -9.39
CA ALA A 42 1.41 -7.51 -10.15
C ALA A 42 1.54 -7.69 -11.68
N THR A 43 0.49 -8.19 -12.32
CA THR A 43 0.40 -8.25 -13.78
C THR A 43 -0.11 -6.91 -14.30
N ASP A 44 0.72 -6.24 -15.10
CA ASP A 44 0.45 -5.16 -16.07
C ASP A 44 -0.89 -4.43 -15.94
N GLY A 45 -1.03 -3.58 -14.91
CA GLY A 45 -2.07 -2.54 -14.91
C GLY A 45 -1.88 -1.56 -16.08
N PRO A 46 -2.90 -0.76 -16.40
CA PRO A 46 -2.84 0.20 -17.49
C PRO A 46 -1.83 1.29 -17.14
N LEU A 47 -0.82 1.45 -17.99
CA LEU A 47 0.22 2.45 -17.81
C LEU A 47 0.04 3.57 -18.83
N ALA A 48 0.12 4.82 -18.36
CA ALA A 48 0.18 6.00 -19.22
C ALA A 48 1.59 6.60 -19.23
N ALA A 49 1.98 7.12 -20.39
CA ALA A 49 3.12 8.02 -20.45
C ALA A 49 2.73 9.37 -19.84
N GLY A 50 3.63 9.95 -19.03
CA GLY A 50 3.53 11.33 -18.58
C GLY A 50 4.54 12.23 -19.29
N GLU A 51 4.61 13.46 -18.83
CA GLU A 51 5.61 14.42 -19.26
C GLU A 51 7.01 14.04 -18.73
N PRO A 52 8.10 14.44 -19.43
CA PRO A 52 9.47 14.27 -18.92
C PRO A 52 9.74 14.99 -17.59
N SER A 53 8.87 15.93 -17.21
CA SER A 53 8.88 16.63 -15.93
C SER A 53 8.48 15.73 -14.75
N GLY A 54 7.94 14.55 -15.03
CA GLY A 54 7.33 13.65 -14.06
C GLY A 54 5.91 14.03 -13.69
N HIS A 55 5.23 14.76 -14.56
CA HIS A 55 3.83 15.12 -14.42
C HIS A 55 2.95 14.26 -15.31
N TYR A 56 1.83 13.77 -14.78
CA TYR A 56 0.76 13.15 -15.54
C TYR A 56 -0.56 13.82 -15.18
N ALA A 57 -1.28 14.30 -16.19
CA ALA A 57 -2.65 14.81 -16.04
C ALA A 57 -3.61 13.69 -16.41
N GLU A 58 -4.44 13.26 -15.46
CA GLU A 58 -5.36 12.15 -15.66
C GLU A 58 -6.63 12.64 -16.38
N PRO A 59 -7.00 12.03 -17.52
CA PRO A 59 -8.27 12.33 -18.17
C PRO A 59 -9.45 11.98 -17.26
N GLU A 60 -10.49 12.84 -17.22
CA GLU A 60 -11.65 12.64 -16.33
C GLU A 60 -12.29 11.25 -16.47
N GLY A 61 -12.45 10.75 -17.70
CA GLY A 61 -13.05 9.44 -17.95
C GLY A 61 -12.25 8.25 -17.39
N VAL A 62 -10.94 8.40 -17.17
CA VAL A 62 -10.10 7.38 -16.53
C VAL A 62 -10.42 7.32 -15.03
N GLY A 63 -10.37 8.47 -14.35
CA GLY A 63 -10.73 8.54 -12.94
C GLY A 63 -12.21 8.16 -12.69
N ASP A 64 -13.13 8.50 -13.59
CA ASP A 64 -14.53 8.10 -13.46
C ASP A 64 -14.68 6.56 -13.52
N ALA A 65 -13.95 5.89 -14.42
CA ALA A 65 -13.94 4.43 -14.50
C ALA A 65 -13.36 3.78 -13.23
N ALA A 66 -12.27 4.33 -12.67
CA ALA A 66 -11.70 3.85 -11.41
C ALA A 66 -12.68 4.01 -10.23
N ALA A 67 -13.42 5.12 -10.17
CA ALA A 67 -14.44 5.33 -9.16
C ALA A 67 -15.62 4.34 -9.30
N ASP A 68 -16.07 4.08 -10.54
CA ASP A 68 -17.14 3.11 -10.82
C ASP A 68 -16.73 1.69 -10.43
N ALA A 69 -15.49 1.29 -10.71
CA ALA A 69 -14.94 0.00 -10.28
C ALA A 69 -14.97 -0.12 -8.75
N MET A 70 -14.55 0.93 -8.03
CA MET A 70 -14.59 0.97 -6.57
C MET A 70 -16.00 0.94 -5.99
N ALA A 71 -17.00 1.51 -6.66
CA ALA A 71 -18.39 1.49 -6.18
C ALA A 71 -18.95 0.07 -5.99
N SER A 72 -18.37 -0.93 -6.67
CA SER A 72 -18.72 -2.34 -6.51
C SER A 72 -17.91 -3.06 -5.42
N ALA A 73 -16.77 -2.50 -5.01
CA ALA A 73 -15.84 -3.09 -4.05
C ALA A 73 -16.04 -2.58 -2.61
N VAL A 74 -16.48 -1.33 -2.45
CA VAL A 74 -16.60 -0.70 -1.13
C VAL A 74 -18.00 -0.15 -0.87
N ARG A 75 -18.40 -0.18 0.40
CA ARG A 75 -19.62 0.47 0.87
C ARG A 75 -19.30 1.92 1.22
N ILE A 76 -19.94 2.85 0.52
CA ILE A 76 -19.85 4.28 0.83
C ILE A 76 -20.94 4.63 1.84
N GLU A 77 -20.57 5.09 3.03
CA GLU A 77 -21.55 5.51 4.02
C GLU A 77 -22.36 6.70 3.50
N SER A 78 -23.66 6.48 3.32
CA SER A 78 -24.63 7.51 2.92
C SER A 78 -24.87 8.48 4.08
N GLY A 79 -23.97 9.45 4.28
CA GLY A 79 -24.12 10.50 5.31
C GLY A 79 -22.83 11.19 5.75
N ALA A 80 -21.66 10.62 5.43
CA ALA A 80 -20.37 11.18 5.80
C ALA A 80 -19.80 12.18 4.76
N SER A 81 -20.31 12.17 3.52
CA SER A 81 -19.97 13.11 2.43
C SER A 81 -20.31 14.58 2.69
N GLY A 82 -20.77 14.94 3.90
CA GLY A 82 -21.08 16.32 4.27
C GLY A 82 -20.77 16.70 5.73
N ARG A 83 -20.16 15.82 6.53
CA ARG A 83 -19.82 16.14 7.93
C ARG A 83 -18.30 16.21 8.09
N PRO A 84 -17.71 17.42 8.16
CA PRO A 84 -16.27 17.56 8.34
C PRO A 84 -15.81 16.82 9.59
N ALA A 85 -14.86 15.89 9.45
CA ALA A 85 -14.17 15.32 10.62
C ALA A 85 -13.51 16.44 11.47
N ALA A 86 -13.13 17.54 10.82
CA ALA A 86 -12.40 18.65 11.40
C ALA A 86 -13.20 19.66 12.26
N ARG A 87 -14.51 19.47 12.52
CA ARG A 87 -15.28 20.45 13.34
C ARG A 87 -15.03 20.39 14.85
N ALA A 88 -14.08 19.59 15.32
CA ALA A 88 -13.71 19.51 16.74
C ALA A 88 -12.23 19.87 16.97
N ALA A 89 -11.79 21.09 16.64
CA ALA A 89 -10.50 21.60 17.12
C ALA A 89 -10.45 23.14 17.19
N ASP A 90 -11.45 23.76 17.85
CA ASP A 90 -11.25 25.06 18.48
C ASP A 90 -11.44 24.89 19.98
N ARG A 91 -10.31 24.86 20.73
CA ARG A 91 -10.10 25.36 22.11
C ARG A 91 -8.86 24.70 22.76
N GLY A 92 -7.88 25.54 23.11
CA GLY A 92 -6.85 25.23 24.11
C GLY A 92 -5.56 24.61 23.57
N ALA A 93 -4.45 24.81 24.28
CA ALA A 93 -3.12 24.38 23.89
C ALA A 93 -3.10 22.92 23.40
N ARG A 94 -2.82 22.75 22.10
CA ARG A 94 -2.73 21.46 21.40
C ARG A 94 -1.77 20.54 22.15
N ARG A 95 -2.29 19.45 22.70
CA ARG A 95 -1.46 18.44 23.36
C ARG A 95 -0.92 17.51 22.29
N VAL A 96 0.33 17.75 21.90
CA VAL A 96 1.13 16.73 21.21
C VAL A 96 1.31 15.59 22.19
N GLU A 97 0.84 14.40 21.81
CA GLU A 97 0.97 13.23 22.67
C GLU A 97 2.42 12.78 22.66
N PRO A 98 3.04 12.50 23.82
CA PRO A 98 4.26 11.72 23.85
C PRO A 98 3.99 10.40 23.14
N LEU A 99 4.72 10.10 22.06
CA LEU A 99 4.63 8.82 21.36
C LEU A 99 5.65 7.86 21.98
N PRO A 100 5.29 7.07 23.01
CA PRO A 100 6.18 6.01 23.45
C PRO A 100 6.37 5.00 22.31
N PRO A 101 7.57 4.42 22.15
CA PRO A 101 7.77 3.33 21.21
C PRO A 101 6.85 2.15 21.53
N SER A 102 6.41 1.43 20.49
CA SER A 102 5.67 0.17 20.62
C SER A 102 6.47 -0.84 21.45
N ARG A 103 5.76 -1.70 22.18
CA ARG A 103 6.34 -2.80 22.96
C ARG A 103 5.52 -4.08 22.76
N PRO A 104 6.02 -5.10 22.02
CA PRO A 104 7.26 -5.09 21.23
C PRO A 104 7.26 -4.04 20.10
N LEU A 105 8.41 -3.78 19.48
CA LEU A 105 8.52 -2.93 18.27
C LEU A 105 7.95 -3.67 17.06
N GLU A 106 6.63 -3.82 17.07
CA GLU A 106 5.86 -4.53 16.07
C GLU A 106 4.54 -3.80 15.82
N ALA A 107 4.14 -3.70 14.56
CA ALA A 107 2.90 -3.06 14.17
C ALA A 107 1.69 -3.91 14.60
N THR A 108 0.62 -3.24 15.00
CA THR A 108 -0.61 -3.90 15.46
C THR A 108 -1.85 -3.19 14.92
N PRO A 109 -2.97 -3.90 14.69
CA PRO A 109 -4.19 -3.33 14.13
C PRO A 109 -4.70 -2.13 14.92
N ARG A 110 -4.97 -1.01 14.23
CA ARG A 110 -5.50 0.22 14.83
C ARG A 110 -6.74 0.74 14.13
N GLU A 111 -7.40 1.67 14.81
CA GLU A 111 -8.50 2.43 14.23
C GLU A 111 -8.00 3.28 13.04
N PRO A 112 -8.80 3.38 11.97
CA PRO A 112 -8.44 4.15 10.79
C PRO A 112 -8.32 5.64 11.10
N SER A 113 -7.38 6.31 10.42
CA SER A 113 -7.28 7.77 10.41
C SER A 113 -8.12 8.32 9.26
N PRO A 114 -8.93 9.38 9.45
CA PRO A 114 -9.65 10.01 8.34
C PRO A 114 -8.73 10.49 7.21
N ALA A 115 -7.50 10.90 7.52
CA ALA A 115 -6.55 11.42 6.52
C ALA A 115 -5.71 10.32 5.84
N ILE A 116 -5.78 9.07 6.28
CA ILE A 116 -4.92 7.97 5.76
C ILE A 116 -5.80 6.85 5.24
N GLY A 117 -5.45 6.33 4.08
CA GLY A 117 -6.23 5.28 3.41
C GLY A 117 -5.37 4.44 2.46
N PRO A 118 -5.87 3.26 2.09
CA PRO A 118 -5.29 2.48 1.01
C PRO A 118 -5.41 3.21 -0.34
N LEU A 119 -4.44 2.92 -1.20
CA LEU A 119 -4.51 3.10 -2.65
C LEU A 119 -4.86 1.75 -3.29
N PHE A 120 -6.03 1.71 -3.93
CA PHE A 120 -6.54 0.57 -4.67
C PHE A 120 -6.05 0.59 -6.11
N SER A 121 -5.70 -0.58 -6.64
CA SER A 121 -5.67 -0.88 -8.07
C SER A 121 -7.06 -1.39 -8.48
N THR A 122 -7.67 -0.76 -9.48
CA THR A 122 -9.09 -0.96 -9.82
C THR A 122 -9.34 -1.85 -11.04
N GLU A 123 -8.29 -2.28 -11.74
CA GLU A 123 -8.42 -3.12 -12.96
C GLU A 123 -8.33 -4.63 -12.74
N GLN A 124 -8.00 -5.08 -11.53
CA GLN A 124 -8.12 -6.51 -11.21
C GLN A 124 -9.61 -6.89 -11.14
N ASP A 125 -9.96 -8.13 -11.50
CA ASP A 125 -11.34 -8.66 -11.47
C ASP A 125 -12.08 -8.35 -10.14
N GLU A 126 -11.31 -8.11 -9.07
CA GLU A 126 -11.72 -7.42 -7.85
C GLU A 126 -10.68 -6.35 -7.48
N PRO A 127 -11.07 -5.09 -7.18
CA PRO A 127 -10.13 -4.08 -6.70
C PRO A 127 -9.35 -4.53 -5.47
N GLY A 128 -8.03 -4.37 -5.49
CA GLY A 128 -7.14 -4.71 -4.38
C GLY A 128 -6.28 -3.52 -3.98
N HIS A 129 -6.00 -3.36 -2.68
CA HIS A 129 -5.09 -2.31 -2.22
C HIS A 129 -3.64 -2.81 -2.15
N GLY A 130 -2.74 -2.08 -2.80
CA GLY A 130 -1.31 -2.42 -2.89
C GLY A 130 -0.40 -1.42 -2.18
N CYS A 131 -0.94 -0.26 -1.80
CA CYS A 131 -0.22 0.82 -1.15
C CYS A 131 -1.13 1.60 -0.19
N THR A 132 -0.53 2.55 0.53
CA THR A 132 -1.17 3.52 1.41
C THR A 132 -0.84 4.94 0.93
N ALA A 133 -1.76 5.87 1.16
CA ALA A 133 -1.51 7.31 0.98
C ALA A 133 -2.08 8.12 2.13
N SER A 134 -1.58 9.34 2.27
CA SER A 134 -2.07 10.30 3.27
C SER A 134 -2.46 11.62 2.62
N VAL A 135 -3.56 12.19 3.06
CA VAL A 135 -3.95 13.57 2.74
C VAL A 135 -2.98 14.52 3.43
N VAL A 136 -2.37 15.42 2.66
CA VAL A 136 -1.46 16.46 3.16
C VAL A 136 -2.00 17.84 2.82
N HIS A 137 -1.77 18.79 3.73
CA HIS A 137 -2.30 20.14 3.57
C HIS A 137 -1.79 20.77 2.27
N SER A 138 -2.71 21.30 1.47
CA SER A 138 -2.38 22.09 0.29
C SER A 138 -3.31 23.30 0.16
N ARG A 139 -2.95 24.28 -0.67
CA ARG A 139 -3.81 25.44 -0.90
C ARG A 139 -5.16 25.05 -1.50
N GLN A 140 -5.15 24.04 -2.37
CA GLN A 140 -6.31 23.52 -3.09
C GLN A 140 -7.03 22.40 -2.32
N ARG A 141 -6.48 21.93 -1.19
CA ARG A 141 -7.09 20.97 -0.24
C ARG A 141 -7.43 19.61 -0.85
N ASP A 142 -6.64 19.22 -1.83
CA ASP A 142 -6.87 18.09 -2.74
C ASP A 142 -5.63 17.18 -2.88
N LEU A 143 -4.64 17.31 -1.99
CA LEU A 143 -3.33 16.68 -2.19
C LEU A 143 -3.12 15.44 -1.31
N LEU A 144 -2.64 14.38 -1.94
CA LEU A 144 -2.13 13.17 -1.29
C LEU A 144 -0.61 13.09 -1.41
N VAL A 145 0.02 12.42 -0.45
CA VAL A 145 1.41 11.95 -0.52
C VAL A 145 1.46 10.43 -0.40
N THR A 146 2.33 9.80 -1.18
CA THR A 146 2.61 8.35 -1.16
C THR A 146 4.02 8.08 -1.72
N ALA A 147 4.43 6.81 -1.82
CA ALA A 147 5.68 6.42 -2.47
C ALA A 147 5.52 6.47 -4.01
N ALA A 148 6.59 6.77 -4.74
CA ALA A 148 6.53 6.85 -6.20
C ALA A 148 6.29 5.48 -6.85
N HIS A 149 6.85 4.41 -6.29
CA HIS A 149 6.62 3.05 -6.78
C HIS A 149 5.15 2.60 -6.71
N CYS A 150 4.33 3.26 -5.87
CA CYS A 150 2.90 2.99 -5.76
C CYS A 150 2.10 3.49 -6.96
N VAL A 151 2.66 4.44 -7.72
CA VAL A 151 1.92 5.16 -8.77
C VAL A 151 2.68 5.25 -10.09
N TYR A 152 3.93 4.83 -10.10
CA TYR A 152 4.78 4.78 -11.28
C TYR A 152 5.71 3.56 -11.25
N THR A 153 5.65 2.76 -12.31
CA THR A 153 6.59 1.67 -12.59
C THR A 153 7.37 1.96 -13.87
N ASP A 154 6.87 1.55 -15.03
CA ASP A 154 7.41 1.92 -16.34
C ASP A 154 6.51 2.94 -17.07
N GLY A 155 5.51 3.44 -16.34
CA GLY A 155 4.54 4.44 -16.69
C GLY A 155 3.67 4.76 -15.47
N PHE A 156 2.82 5.78 -15.59
CA PHE A 156 1.87 6.16 -14.54
C PHE A 156 0.73 5.16 -14.50
N HIS A 157 0.45 4.64 -13.32
CA HIS A 157 -0.74 3.81 -13.09
C HIS A 157 -1.99 4.66 -13.30
N THR A 158 -2.92 4.18 -14.13
CA THR A 158 -4.19 4.87 -14.42
C THR A 158 -5.41 4.20 -13.79
N ASP A 159 -5.18 3.22 -12.92
CA ASP A 159 -6.18 2.40 -12.25
C ASP A 159 -6.17 2.62 -10.74
N ILE A 160 -5.95 3.86 -10.29
CA ILE A 160 -5.77 4.17 -8.88
C ILE A 160 -7.01 4.83 -8.28
N ALA A 161 -7.41 4.37 -7.10
CA ALA A 161 -8.38 5.05 -6.27
C ALA A 161 -7.94 5.09 -4.80
N PHE A 162 -8.24 6.19 -4.12
CA PHE A 162 -7.94 6.42 -2.70
C PHE A 162 -9.22 6.38 -1.86
N ALA A 163 -9.19 5.61 -0.77
CA ALA A 163 -10.29 5.52 0.20
C ALA A 163 -9.82 5.95 1.61
N PRO A 164 -9.90 7.25 1.96
CA PRO A 164 -9.49 7.72 3.27
C PRO A 164 -10.32 7.06 4.37
N GLY A 165 -9.65 6.70 5.47
CA GLY A 165 -10.28 6.09 6.63
C GLY A 165 -10.93 4.74 6.36
N TYR A 166 -10.52 4.02 5.31
CA TYR A 166 -11.06 2.71 4.95
C TYR A 166 -11.03 1.73 6.12
N HIS A 167 -12.09 0.93 6.27
CA HIS A 167 -12.06 -0.24 7.14
C HIS A 167 -13.19 -1.22 6.82
N ASP A 168 -12.94 -2.52 6.91
CA ASP A 168 -13.97 -3.56 6.83
C ASP A 168 -14.89 -3.46 5.59
N GLY A 169 -14.32 -3.15 4.42
CA GLY A 169 -15.06 -2.90 3.18
C GLY A 169 -15.82 -1.57 3.12
N GLU A 170 -15.55 -0.63 4.03
CA GLU A 170 -16.22 0.67 4.12
C GLU A 170 -15.28 1.80 3.71
N ALA A 171 -15.76 2.70 2.86
CA ALA A 171 -15.10 3.95 2.49
C ALA A 171 -15.87 5.13 3.11
N PRO A 172 -15.71 5.40 4.42
CA PRO A 172 -16.56 6.36 5.14
C PRO A 172 -16.38 7.80 4.59
N TYR A 173 -15.21 8.13 4.06
CA TYR A 173 -14.95 9.45 3.47
C TYR A 173 -15.03 9.44 1.93
N GLY A 174 -15.66 8.41 1.37
CA GLY A 174 -15.85 8.22 -0.07
C GLY A 174 -14.59 7.78 -0.81
N VAL A 175 -14.71 7.68 -2.13
CA VAL A 175 -13.63 7.30 -3.04
C VAL A 175 -13.14 8.52 -3.79
N TRP A 176 -11.82 8.68 -3.87
CA TRP A 176 -11.14 9.80 -4.48
C TRP A 176 -10.22 9.30 -5.59
N VAL A 177 -10.28 9.92 -6.75
CA VAL A 177 -9.50 9.52 -7.92
C VAL A 177 -8.54 10.62 -8.34
N PRO A 178 -7.38 10.29 -8.91
CA PRO A 178 -6.43 11.28 -9.36
C PRO A 178 -7.03 12.25 -10.40
N THR A 179 -6.49 13.45 -10.39
CA THR A 179 -6.60 14.43 -11.49
C THR A 179 -5.22 14.70 -12.06
N SER A 180 -4.19 14.51 -11.25
CA SER A 180 -2.81 14.46 -11.70
C SER A 180 -1.93 13.70 -10.72
N ILE A 181 -0.82 13.18 -11.24
CA ILE A 181 0.23 12.51 -10.49
C ILE A 181 1.56 13.21 -10.78
N ASP A 182 2.31 13.50 -9.73
CA ASP A 182 3.63 14.12 -9.80
C ASP A 182 4.66 13.19 -9.13
N VAL A 183 5.63 12.70 -9.91
CA VAL A 183 6.80 11.93 -9.47
C VAL A 183 8.09 12.67 -9.83
N ASP A 184 9.20 12.37 -9.16
CA ASP A 184 10.50 12.94 -9.54
C ASP A 184 11.04 12.23 -10.80
N PRO A 185 11.57 12.96 -11.82
CA PRO A 185 12.18 12.35 -13.00
C PRO A 185 13.34 11.37 -12.70
N GLU A 186 14.04 11.54 -11.59
CA GLU A 186 15.10 10.60 -11.18
C GLU A 186 14.52 9.22 -10.80
N TRP A 187 13.31 9.18 -10.22
CA TRP A 187 12.56 7.94 -10.04
C TRP A 187 12.19 7.30 -11.38
N MET A 188 11.66 8.10 -12.32
CA MET A 188 11.18 7.57 -13.61
C MET A 188 12.27 6.93 -14.47
N THR A 189 13.48 7.48 -14.43
CA THR A 189 14.56 7.09 -15.35
C THR A 189 15.50 6.05 -14.75
N GLY A 190 15.69 6.08 -13.43
CA GLY A 190 16.66 5.23 -12.74
C GLY A 190 16.09 4.39 -11.59
N ARG A 191 14.81 4.56 -11.24
CA ARG A 191 14.23 4.03 -9.99
C ARG A 191 15.09 4.40 -8.79
N ASP A 192 15.56 5.64 -8.77
CA ASP A 192 16.41 6.14 -7.70
C ASP A 192 15.61 6.19 -6.39
N GLU A 193 15.96 5.31 -5.45
CA GLU A 193 15.35 5.16 -4.13
C GLU A 193 15.37 6.45 -3.29
N ASP A 194 16.25 7.39 -3.59
CA ASP A 194 16.30 8.71 -2.95
C ASP A 194 15.14 9.63 -3.38
N HIS A 195 14.40 9.22 -4.41
CA HIS A 195 13.34 9.97 -5.06
C HIS A 195 11.99 9.21 -5.09
N ASP A 196 11.81 8.21 -4.23
CA ASP A 196 10.60 7.39 -4.11
C ASP A 196 9.46 8.11 -3.35
N VAL A 197 9.03 9.26 -3.87
CA VAL A 197 7.91 10.03 -3.34
C VAL A 197 7.05 10.53 -4.49
N ALA A 198 5.74 10.45 -4.33
CA ALA A 198 4.76 11.01 -5.24
C ALA A 198 3.75 11.90 -4.53
N PHE A 199 3.23 12.87 -5.29
CA PHE A 199 2.06 13.64 -4.89
C PHE A 199 0.95 13.49 -5.92
N LEU A 200 -0.29 13.37 -5.44
CA LEU A 200 -1.47 13.22 -6.28
C LEU A 200 -2.47 14.30 -5.92
N ARG A 201 -2.96 15.03 -6.92
CA ARG A 201 -4.17 15.84 -6.74
C ARG A 201 -5.37 14.96 -7.03
N VAL A 202 -6.37 14.99 -6.16
CA VAL A 202 -7.54 14.10 -6.26
C VAL A 202 -8.87 14.84 -6.26
N ARG A 203 -9.88 14.20 -6.85
CA ARG A 203 -11.27 14.65 -6.82
C ARG A 203 -12.19 13.51 -6.41
N GLN A 204 -13.40 13.85 -5.98
CA GLN A 204 -14.49 12.89 -5.81
C GLN A 204 -15.50 13.05 -6.94
N VAL A 205 -15.74 11.97 -7.70
CA VAL A 205 -16.62 11.96 -8.87
C VAL A 205 -18.02 12.46 -8.51
N GLY A 206 -18.56 13.36 -9.33
CA GLY A 206 -19.91 13.90 -9.16
C GLY A 206 -20.07 14.92 -8.02
N THR A 207 -18.97 15.41 -7.42
CA THR A 207 -19.00 16.39 -6.33
C THR A 207 -17.92 17.46 -6.50
N ASP A 208 -18.12 18.62 -5.86
CA ASP A 208 -17.09 19.66 -5.69
C ASP A 208 -16.38 19.57 -4.33
N ALA A 209 -16.50 18.42 -3.65
CA ALA A 209 -15.88 18.22 -2.35
C ALA A 209 -14.35 18.19 -2.49
N ARG A 210 -13.66 18.72 -1.48
CA ARG A 210 -12.20 18.67 -1.39
C ARG A 210 -11.83 17.72 -0.26
N VAL A 211 -10.89 16.82 -0.51
CA VAL A 211 -10.59 15.71 0.42
C VAL A 211 -10.24 16.25 1.80
N GLU A 212 -9.39 17.27 1.89
CA GLU A 212 -8.99 17.85 3.18
C GLU A 212 -10.15 18.51 3.93
N ASP A 213 -11.20 19.02 3.26
CA ASP A 213 -12.38 19.57 3.94
C ASP A 213 -13.21 18.46 4.64
N VAL A 214 -13.10 17.22 4.15
CA VAL A 214 -13.84 16.06 4.65
C VAL A 214 -13.01 15.31 5.71
N THR A 215 -11.73 15.07 5.41
CA THR A 215 -10.83 14.20 6.19
C THR A 215 -9.95 14.96 7.17
N GLY A 216 -9.79 16.28 6.99
CA GLY A 216 -8.61 16.98 7.49
C GLY A 216 -7.37 16.59 6.69
N ALA A 217 -6.21 17.15 7.06
CA ALA A 217 -4.96 16.87 6.37
C ALA A 217 -3.78 16.90 7.33
N GLU A 218 -2.82 16.03 7.06
CA GLU A 218 -1.53 16.05 7.74
C GLU A 218 -0.73 17.29 7.34
N ARG A 219 0.07 17.84 8.26
CA ARG A 219 1.10 18.80 7.85
C ARG A 219 2.21 18.05 7.13
N ILE A 220 3.01 18.76 6.33
CA ILE A 220 4.24 18.21 5.74
C ILE A 220 5.44 19.06 6.18
N ALA A 221 6.55 18.41 6.52
CA ALA A 221 7.79 19.08 6.86
C ALA A 221 8.95 18.61 5.97
N PHE A 222 9.70 19.57 5.45
CA PHE A 222 10.91 19.33 4.67
C PHE A 222 12.15 19.55 5.54
N ARG A 223 13.21 18.81 5.22
CA ARG A 223 14.45 18.73 5.98
C ARG A 223 14.20 18.38 7.45
N PRO A 224 13.44 17.30 7.73
CA PRO A 224 13.08 16.95 9.09
C PRO A 224 14.31 16.64 9.94
N THR A 225 14.25 16.97 11.22
CA THR A 225 15.28 16.55 12.18
C THR A 225 15.11 15.07 12.50
N ALA A 226 16.20 14.30 12.45
CA ALA A 226 16.22 12.90 12.84
C ALA A 226 16.10 12.72 14.36
N ASP A 227 16.05 11.47 14.81
CA ASP A 227 15.95 11.06 16.22
C ASP A 227 14.67 11.55 16.91
N ARG A 228 13.57 11.62 16.15
CA ARG A 228 12.25 12.05 16.62
C ARG A 228 11.29 10.86 16.69
N PRO A 229 10.48 10.74 17.77
CA PRO A 229 9.38 9.77 17.81
C PRO A 229 8.43 10.01 16.64
N ALA A 230 8.05 8.93 15.97
CA ALA A 230 7.06 8.96 14.91
C ALA A 230 6.13 7.75 15.01
N ARG A 231 4.97 7.90 14.38
CA ARG A 231 4.00 6.84 14.18
C ARG A 231 3.83 6.59 12.69
N VAL A 232 3.87 5.33 12.30
CA VAL A 232 3.36 4.84 11.01
C VAL A 232 1.93 4.38 11.22
N LEU A 233 1.06 4.65 10.25
CA LEU A 233 -0.23 3.99 10.08
C LEU A 233 -0.40 3.60 8.61
N GLY A 234 -0.64 2.32 8.33
CA GLY A 234 -0.60 1.75 6.98
C GLY A 234 -1.50 0.56 6.78
N TYR A 235 -1.89 0.28 5.53
CA TYR A 235 -2.80 -0.81 5.16
C TYR A 235 -2.03 -1.95 4.48
N PRO A 236 -1.81 -3.10 5.15
CA PRO A 236 -1.33 -4.31 4.48
C PRO A 236 -2.22 -4.66 3.30
N GLY A 237 -1.67 -5.20 2.20
CA GLY A 237 -2.42 -5.46 0.97
C GLY A 237 -3.50 -6.53 1.07
N ASP A 238 -3.47 -7.34 2.13
CA ASP A 238 -4.38 -8.45 2.40
C ASP A 238 -5.26 -8.21 3.65
N ALA A 239 -5.27 -6.99 4.19
CA ALA A 239 -6.01 -6.65 5.41
C ALA A 239 -6.98 -5.48 5.23
N GLU A 240 -8.18 -5.67 5.75
CA GLU A 240 -9.27 -4.68 5.73
C GLU A 240 -9.14 -3.56 6.78
N ARG A 241 -8.05 -3.53 7.54
CA ARG A 241 -7.82 -2.56 8.62
C ARG A 241 -6.36 -2.15 8.66
N PRO A 242 -6.04 -0.91 9.07
CA PRO A 242 -4.67 -0.48 9.14
C PRO A 242 -3.94 -1.07 10.34
N LEU A 243 -2.64 -1.23 10.19
CA LEU A 243 -1.69 -1.43 11.27
C LEU A 243 -1.07 -0.10 11.68
N ALA A 244 -0.64 0.01 12.92
CA ALA A 244 0.21 1.13 13.34
C ALA A 244 1.38 0.66 14.19
N CYS A 245 2.49 1.38 14.07
CA CYS A 245 3.63 1.23 14.94
C CYS A 245 4.21 2.59 15.35
N GLN A 246 4.71 2.68 16.57
CA GLN A 246 5.47 3.82 17.06
C GLN A 246 6.92 3.44 17.28
N SER A 247 7.83 4.22 16.71
CA SER A 247 9.27 4.08 16.90
C SER A 247 9.94 5.45 16.73
N VAL A 248 11.24 5.47 16.54
CA VAL A 248 12.01 6.70 16.31
C VAL A 248 12.47 6.73 14.86
N VAL A 249 12.21 7.84 14.17
CA VAL A 249 12.78 8.09 12.83
C VAL A 249 14.25 8.45 13.00
N ARG A 250 15.12 7.68 12.36
CA ARG A 250 16.57 7.86 12.35
C ARG A 250 17.06 8.31 10.97
N ARG A 251 18.25 8.89 10.94
CA ARG A 251 18.95 9.13 9.67
C ARG A 251 19.68 7.84 9.29
N GLU A 252 19.43 7.31 8.10
CA GLU A 252 20.19 6.20 7.53
C GLU A 252 21.37 6.74 6.70
N SER A 253 21.09 7.68 5.81
CA SER A 253 22.06 8.30 4.91
C SER A 253 21.75 9.78 4.71
N ALA A 254 22.48 10.48 3.84
CA ALA A 254 22.16 11.86 3.48
C ALA A 254 20.75 12.01 2.86
N SER A 255 20.24 10.95 2.23
CA SER A 255 19.03 10.91 1.43
C SER A 255 17.99 9.90 1.92
N GLN A 256 18.27 9.13 2.98
CA GLN A 256 17.36 8.13 3.52
C GLN A 256 17.11 8.30 5.01
N LEU A 257 15.88 8.03 5.42
CA LEU A 257 15.43 7.85 6.79
C LEU A 257 15.21 6.37 7.07
N ARG A 258 15.34 5.98 8.33
CA ARG A 258 15.12 4.63 8.84
C ARG A 258 14.09 4.63 9.95
N PHE A 259 13.21 3.63 9.95
CA PHE A 259 12.18 3.41 10.96
C PHE A 259 12.15 1.93 11.34
N ASP A 260 12.67 1.60 12.51
CA ASP A 260 12.69 0.22 13.01
C ASP A 260 11.34 -0.14 13.65
N CYS A 261 10.58 -0.99 12.97
CA CYS A 261 9.42 -1.66 13.52
C CYS A 261 8.99 -2.84 12.64
N ALA A 262 8.85 -4.02 13.24
CA ALA A 262 8.43 -5.20 12.52
C ALA A 262 6.93 -5.19 12.17
N GLY A 263 6.53 -6.06 11.25
CA GLY A 263 5.11 -6.30 10.95
C GLY A 263 4.47 -5.22 10.08
N LEU A 264 5.26 -4.56 9.22
CA LEU A 264 4.80 -3.63 8.19
C LEU A 264 4.94 -4.29 6.81
N PRO A 265 4.04 -5.22 6.43
CA PRO A 265 4.16 -5.98 5.18
C PRO A 265 3.82 -5.13 3.95
N GLY A 266 3.94 -5.72 2.75
CA GLY A 266 3.48 -5.13 1.49
C GLY A 266 2.04 -4.59 1.58
N GLY A 267 1.76 -3.48 0.90
CA GLY A 267 0.57 -2.64 1.14
C GLY A 267 0.85 -1.42 2.00
N THR A 268 1.76 -1.55 2.97
CA THR A 268 2.12 -0.41 3.86
C THR A 268 3.05 0.60 3.19
N SER A 269 3.54 0.33 1.97
CA SER A 269 4.23 1.32 1.14
C SER A 269 3.43 2.61 1.00
N GLY A 270 4.09 3.76 1.05
CA GLY A 270 3.48 5.08 1.04
C GLY A 270 2.86 5.55 2.36
N SER A 271 2.84 4.71 3.41
CA SER A 271 2.35 5.10 4.73
C SER A 271 3.14 6.27 5.31
N PRO A 272 2.49 7.27 5.93
CA PRO A 272 3.19 8.44 6.44
C PRO A 272 3.97 8.12 7.73
N LEU A 273 5.20 8.63 7.81
CA LEU A 273 5.94 8.79 9.06
C LEU A 273 5.45 10.07 9.75
N LEU A 274 4.55 9.93 10.73
CA LEU A 274 3.93 11.05 11.43
C LEU A 274 4.67 11.42 12.72
N THR A 275 5.16 12.65 12.78
CA THR A 275 5.64 13.30 14.01
C THR A 275 4.58 14.27 14.54
N ASP A 276 4.76 14.74 15.78
CA ASP A 276 3.92 15.80 16.39
C ASP A 276 2.41 15.56 16.26
N VAL A 277 2.00 14.32 16.47
CA VAL A 277 0.61 13.87 16.42
C VAL A 277 -0.20 14.55 17.52
N ASP A 278 -1.27 15.22 17.13
CA ASP A 278 -2.27 15.78 18.02
C ASP A 278 -3.20 14.68 18.53
N ALA A 279 -3.36 14.59 19.86
CA ALA A 279 -4.17 13.56 20.48
C ALA A 279 -5.67 13.69 20.19
N GLY A 280 -6.15 14.89 19.85
CA GLY A 280 -7.55 15.18 19.61
C GLY A 280 -7.98 14.85 18.18
N SER A 281 -7.21 15.33 17.20
CA SER A 281 -7.53 15.10 15.78
C SER A 281 -6.92 13.82 15.20
N GLY A 282 -5.86 13.28 15.82
CA GLY A 282 -5.07 12.18 15.27
C GLY A 282 -4.09 12.59 14.16
N LEU A 283 -4.17 13.84 13.68
CA LEU A 283 -3.29 14.42 12.66
C LEU A 283 -1.96 14.85 13.28
N GLY A 284 -0.87 14.76 12.52
CA GLY A 284 0.47 15.20 12.84
C GLY A 284 1.16 15.89 11.67
N THR A 285 2.44 15.57 11.51
CA THR A 285 3.33 16.11 10.48
C THR A 285 4.04 14.97 9.80
N VAL A 286 3.79 14.78 8.50
CA VAL A 286 4.52 13.86 7.62
C VAL A 286 5.95 14.37 7.45
N VAL A 287 6.90 13.51 7.80
CA VAL A 287 8.35 13.75 7.61
C VAL A 287 8.99 12.78 6.61
N GLY A 288 8.21 11.82 6.12
CA GLY A 288 8.59 10.78 5.17
C GLY A 288 7.39 9.88 4.88
N VAL A 289 7.51 9.05 3.86
CA VAL A 289 6.59 7.94 3.55
C VAL A 289 7.36 6.63 3.46
N LEU A 290 6.78 5.51 3.90
CA LEU A 290 7.43 4.21 3.77
C LEU A 290 7.72 3.88 2.30
N GLY A 291 8.97 3.58 2.00
CA GLY A 291 9.47 3.42 0.64
C GLY A 291 10.97 3.70 0.62
N GLY A 292 11.47 4.20 -0.51
CA GLY A 292 12.88 4.52 -0.65
C GLY A 292 13.73 3.26 -0.69
N LYS A 293 14.79 3.21 0.14
CA LYS A 293 15.78 2.13 0.09
C LYS A 293 15.13 0.75 0.17
N ASP A 294 15.56 -0.15 -0.72
CA ASP A 294 15.04 -1.52 -0.84
C ASP A 294 13.49 -1.56 -0.98
N GLU A 295 12.91 -0.60 -1.73
CA GLU A 295 11.45 -0.43 -1.95
C GLU A 295 10.62 -0.27 -0.66
N GLY A 296 11.26 0.11 0.45
CA GLY A 296 10.60 0.25 1.74
C GLY A 296 11.20 -0.61 2.85
N GLY A 297 12.16 -1.50 2.56
CA GLY A 297 12.96 -2.21 3.56
C GLY A 297 12.64 -3.71 3.69
N ASP A 298 12.64 -4.22 4.92
CA ASP A 298 12.48 -5.64 5.24
C ASP A 298 11.45 -5.87 6.37
N ASP A 299 11.35 -7.11 6.86
CA ASP A 299 10.38 -7.53 7.88
C ASP A 299 10.51 -6.78 9.22
N GLU A 300 11.65 -6.15 9.51
CA GLU A 300 11.95 -5.47 10.78
C GLU A 300 12.17 -3.96 10.63
N THR A 301 12.63 -3.52 9.46
CA THR A 301 13.08 -2.16 9.22
C THR A 301 12.42 -1.60 7.97
N SER A 302 11.81 -0.42 8.11
CA SER A 302 11.34 0.34 6.95
C SER A 302 12.20 1.58 6.68
N TYR A 303 12.26 1.98 5.41
CA TYR A 303 12.96 3.20 4.98
C TYR A 303 12.01 4.26 4.44
N SER A 304 12.57 5.43 4.16
CA SER A 304 11.87 6.52 3.48
C SER A 304 12.89 7.44 2.84
N SER A 305 12.63 7.90 1.61
CA SER A 305 13.38 9.00 1.03
C SER A 305 13.33 10.22 1.95
N TYR A 306 14.47 10.85 2.18
CA TYR A 306 14.56 12.04 3.01
C TYR A 306 13.88 13.21 2.30
N PHE A 307 12.92 13.87 2.96
CA PHE A 307 12.17 15.01 2.42
C PHE A 307 13.03 16.28 2.32
N GLY A 308 14.08 16.25 1.51
CA GLY A 308 15.00 17.35 1.25
C GLY A 308 14.49 18.30 0.17
N ASP A 309 15.42 18.98 -0.50
CA ASP A 309 15.09 20.00 -1.51
C ASP A 309 14.38 19.41 -2.74
N ALA A 310 14.67 18.15 -3.11
CA ALA A 310 14.01 17.48 -4.23
C ALA A 310 12.52 17.28 -3.97
N VAL A 311 12.18 16.65 -2.84
CA VAL A 311 10.78 16.43 -2.43
C VAL A 311 10.04 17.75 -2.19
N GLU A 312 10.71 18.78 -1.66
CA GLU A 312 10.07 20.11 -1.53
C GLU A 312 9.75 20.74 -2.90
N ARG A 313 10.64 20.62 -3.90
CA ARG A 313 10.35 21.07 -5.26
C ARG A 313 9.19 20.29 -5.87
N LEU A 314 9.16 18.97 -5.65
CA LEU A 314 8.08 18.11 -6.12
C LEU A 314 6.73 18.53 -5.53
N TYR A 315 6.66 18.73 -4.21
CA TYR A 315 5.47 19.25 -3.52
C TYR A 315 5.02 20.61 -4.08
N ARG A 316 5.97 21.54 -4.30
CA ARG A 316 5.66 22.87 -4.85
C ARG A 316 5.11 22.78 -6.27
N ARG A 317 5.58 21.84 -7.08
CA ARG A 317 5.05 21.59 -8.42
C ARG A 317 3.62 21.05 -8.35
N ALA A 318 3.39 20.05 -7.50
CA ALA A 318 2.09 19.44 -7.31
C ALA A 318 1.03 20.43 -6.77
N THR A 319 1.46 21.51 -6.10
CA THR A 319 0.57 22.53 -5.49
C THR A 319 0.46 23.84 -6.26
N ALA A 320 1.07 23.94 -7.45
CA ALA A 320 1.11 25.17 -8.24
C ALA A 320 -0.19 25.51 -9.00
N GLY A 321 -1.21 24.66 -8.93
CA GLY A 321 -2.50 24.80 -9.63
C GLY A 321 -3.45 25.87 -9.11
#